data_AF-A0A658NHL3-F1
#
_entry.id   AF-A0A658NHL3-F1
#
_cell.length_a   1.000
_cell.length_b   1.000
_cell.length_c   1.000
_cell.angle_alpha   90.00
_cell.angle_beta   90.00
_cell.angle_gamma   90.00
#
_symmetry.space_group_name_H-M   'P 1'
#
loop_
_entity.id
_entity.type
_entity.pdbx_description
1 polymer ?
#
loop_
_entity_poly.entity_id
_entity_poly.type
_entity_poly.pdbx_seq_one_letter_code
_entity_poly.pdbx_strand_id
1 'polypeptide(L)' 'AVKDGAVYILEVNPRASRTVPFVSKATGIPWAKIATKVMLGESLDALGISGEPVPAMVSVKESVFPFGRFPGCVPIL' A
#
# COMPACT_ATOMS: atom_id res chain seq x y z
N ALA A 1 14.57 -0.31 3.26
CA ALA A 1 15.26 -1.57 2.93
C ALA A 1 15.68 -2.26 4.23
N VAL A 2 15.77 -3.59 4.25
CA VAL A 2 16.32 -4.34 5.39
C VAL A 2 17.48 -5.17 4.89
N LYS A 3 18.63 -5.07 5.55
CA LYS A 3 19.82 -5.86 5.24
C LYS A 3 20.52 -6.21 6.55
N ASP A 4 20.84 -7.49 6.74
CA ASP A 4 21.55 -7.98 7.94
C ASP A 4 20.88 -7.53 9.26
N GLY A 5 19.55 -7.49 9.28
CA GLY A 5 18.75 -7.04 10.44
C GLY A 5 18.70 -5.52 10.63
N ALA A 6 19.45 -4.73 9.86
CA ALA A 6 19.41 -3.27 9.91
C ALA A 6 18.32 -2.69 9.00
N VAL A 7 17.55 -1.73 9.54
CA VAL A 7 16.50 -0.99 8.81
C VAL A 7 17.07 0.29 8.22
N TYR A 8 16.83 0.50 6.93
CA TYR A 8 17.25 1.68 6.17
C TYR A 8 16.03 2.43 5.64
N ILE A 9 16.02 3.74 5.82
CA ILE A 9 15.02 4.66 5.27
C ILE A 9 15.41 4.98 3.82
N LEU A 10 14.48 4.79 2.88
CA LEU A 10 14.68 5.14 1.48
C LEU A 10 13.99 6.48 1.16
N GLU A 11 12.70 6.56 1.44
CA GLU A 11 11.88 7.76 1.24
C GLU A 11 10.63 7.71 2.11
N VAL A 12 9.96 8.85 2.26
CA VAL A 12 8.63 8.98 2.86
C VAL A 12 7.75 9.79 1.92
N ASN A 13 6.59 9.25 1.56
CA ASN A 13 5.60 9.93 0.75
C ASN A 13 4.44 10.38 1.66
N PRO A 14 4.29 11.67 1.99
CA PRO A 14 3.21 12.18 2.86
C PRO A 14 1.88 12.29 2.10
N ARG A 15 1.51 11.23 1.37
CA ARG A 15 0.32 11.15 0.52
C ARG A 15 -0.07 9.69 0.30
N ALA A 16 -1.26 9.48 -0.26
CA ALA A 16 -1.67 8.15 -0.71
C ALA A 16 -0.67 7.59 -1.75
N SER A 17 -0.21 6.35 -1.52
CA SER A 17 0.64 5.60 -2.44
C SER A 17 -0.22 4.73 -3.36
N ARG A 18 0.40 4.20 -4.42
CA ARG A 18 -0.25 3.25 -5.34
C ARG A 18 -0.63 1.90 -4.71
N THR A 19 -0.18 1.62 -3.48
CA THR A 19 -0.48 0.36 -2.77
C THR A 19 -1.73 0.43 -1.90
N VAL A 20 -2.25 1.63 -1.60
CA VAL A 20 -3.44 1.83 -0.76
C VAL A 20 -4.66 1.00 -1.22
N PRO A 21 -5.02 0.94 -2.53
CA PRO A 21 -6.15 0.13 -2.97
C PRO A 21 -5.96 -1.36 -2.71
N PHE A 22 -4.75 -1.89 -2.93
CA PHE A 22 -4.42 -3.29 -2.67
C PHE A 22 -4.52 -3.62 -1.18
N VAL A 23 -3.90 -2.80 -0.32
CA VAL A 23 -3.94 -2.99 1.14
C VAL A 23 -5.38 -2.91 1.65
N SER A 24 -6.20 -2.00 1.11
CA SER A 24 -7.61 -1.89 1.48
C SER A 24 -8.38 -3.18 1.17
N LYS A 25 -8.11 -3.81 0.03
CA LYS A 25 -8.73 -5.09 -0.34
C LYS A 25 -8.21 -6.25 0.50
N ALA A 26 -6.90 -6.29 0.78
CA ALA A 26 -6.27 -7.34 1.56
C ALA A 26 -6.71 -7.32 3.04
N THR A 27 -6.92 -6.13 3.61
CA THR A 27 -7.30 -5.95 5.02
C THR A 27 -8.81 -5.81 5.24
N GLY A 28 -9.59 -5.58 4.18
CA GLY A 28 -11.02 -5.26 4.29
C GLY A 28 -11.31 -3.83 4.77
N ILE A 29 -10.30 -3.01 5.05
CA ILE A 29 -10.44 -1.66 5.58
C ILE A 29 -10.34 -0.63 4.44
N PRO A 30 -11.32 0.27 4.26
CA PRO A 30 -11.28 1.28 3.20
C PRO A 30 -10.36 2.45 3.58
N TRP A 31 -9.04 2.25 3.55
CA TRP A 31 -8.04 3.20 4.05
C TRP A 31 -8.15 4.61 3.47
N ALA A 32 -8.46 4.73 2.17
CA ALA A 32 -8.67 6.03 1.56
C ALA A 32 -9.85 6.79 2.19
N LYS A 33 -10.96 6.09 2.48
CA LYS A 33 -12.15 6.67 3.14
C LYS A 33 -11.83 7.06 4.59
N ILE A 34 -11.10 6.21 5.31
CA ILE A 34 -10.66 6.49 6.68
C ILE A 34 -9.78 7.73 6.71
N ALA A 35 -8.75 7.80 5.86
CA ALA A 35 -7.85 8.95 5.77
C ALA A 35 -8.61 10.25 5.44
N THR A 36 -9.61 10.20 4.54
CA THR A 36 -10.48 11.36 4.27
C THR A 36 -11.23 11.82 5.51
N LYS A 37 -11.83 10.91 6.27
CA LYS A 37 -12.54 11.25 7.52
C LYS A 37 -11.59 11.85 8.56
N VAL A 38 -10.37 11.33 8.64
CA VAL A 38 -9.32 11.90 9.50
C VAL A 38 -8.95 13.33 9.08
N MET A 39 -8.77 13.56 7.77
CA MET A 39 -8.50 14.92 7.26
C MET A 39 -9.66 15.90 7.52
N LEU A 40 -10.89 15.39 7.67
CA LEU A 40 -12.07 16.17 8.03
C LEU A 40 -12.27 16.35 9.55
N GLY A 41 -11.36 15.82 10.38
CA GLY A 41 -11.33 16.05 11.82
C GLY A 41 -11.81 14.88 12.70
N GLU A 42 -12.19 13.75 12.13
CA GLU A 42 -12.50 12.54 12.92
C GLU A 42 -11.20 11.87 13.43
N SER A 43 -11.15 11.43 14.68
CA SER A 43 -10.00 10.65 15.17
C SER A 43 -10.06 9.20 14.70
N LEU A 44 -8.91 8.49 14.68
CA LEU A 44 -8.90 7.06 14.37
C LEU A 44 -9.72 6.24 15.37
N ASP A 45 -9.70 6.61 16.65
CA ASP A 45 -10.48 5.97 17.71
C ASP A 45 -11.99 6.11 17.45
N ALA A 46 -12.45 7.30 17.06
CA ALA A 46 -13.85 7.54 16.72
C ALA A 46 -14.30 6.74 15.48
N LEU A 47 -13.36 6.42 14.60
CA LEU A 47 -13.57 5.57 13.42
C LEU A 47 -13.45 4.07 13.71
N GLY A 48 -13.19 3.68 14.95
CA GLY A 48 -12.99 2.29 15.35
C GLY A 48 -11.71 1.66 14.80
N ILE A 49 -10.73 2.49 14.41
CA ILE A 49 -9.45 2.02 13.89
C ILE A 49 -8.46 1.93 15.05
N SER A 50 -8.18 0.71 15.49
CA SER A 50 -7.20 0.42 16.54
C SER A 50 -6.40 -0.82 16.18
N GLY A 51 -5.12 -0.84 16.59
CA GLY A 51 -4.21 -1.94 16.33
C GLY A 51 -3.84 -2.12 14.85
N GLU A 52 -3.06 -3.18 14.59
CA GLU A 52 -2.69 -3.59 13.23
C GLU A 52 -3.71 -4.63 12.71
N PRO A 53 -4.25 -4.47 11.50
CA PRO A 53 -5.15 -5.46 10.91
C PRO A 53 -4.37 -6.75 10.66
N VAL A 54 -4.93 -7.89 11.09
CA VAL A 54 -4.38 -9.22 10.79
C VAL A 54 -5.23 -9.87 9.69
N PRO A 55 -4.76 -9.94 8.43
CA PRO A 55 -5.51 -10.58 7.35
C PRO A 55 -5.65 -12.09 7.59
N ALA A 56 -6.83 -12.65 7.28
CA ALA A 56 -7.09 -14.09 7.41
C ALA A 56 -6.34 -14.95 6.37
N MET A 57 -5.80 -14.32 5.32
CA MET A 57 -5.13 -15.00 4.22
C MET A 57 -4.01 -14.16 3.63
N VAL A 58 -3.11 -14.82 2.92
CA VAL A 58 -2.07 -14.16 2.14
C VAL A 58 -2.70 -13.54 0.89
N SER A 59 -2.40 -12.27 0.65
CA SER A 59 -2.77 -11.53 -0.57
C SER A 59 -1.51 -11.17 -1.35
N VAL A 60 -1.49 -11.45 -2.66
CA VAL A 60 -0.33 -11.20 -3.54
C VAL A 60 -0.72 -10.21 -4.63
N LYS A 61 0.20 -9.28 -4.94
CA LYS A 61 0.02 -8.27 -6.00
C LYS A 61 1.10 -8.44 -7.06
N GLU A 62 0.70 -8.68 -8.30
CA GLU A 62 1.59 -8.75 -9.45
C GLU A 62 1.42 -7.53 -10.37
N SER A 63 2.46 -7.15 -11.09
CA SER A 63 2.47 -6.09 -12.09
C SER A 63 2.39 -6.67 -13.50
N VAL A 64 1.75 -5.95 -14.42
CA VAL A 64 1.73 -6.30 -15.85
C VAL A 64 2.62 -5.32 -16.58
N PHE A 65 3.54 -5.82 -17.40
CA PHE A 65 4.51 -5.01 -18.13
C PHE A 65 4.14 -4.87 -19.61
N PRO A 66 4.27 -3.68 -20.22
CA PRO A 66 3.85 -3.44 -21.59
C PRO A 66 4.93 -3.78 -22.63
N PHE A 67 5.90 -4.64 -22.34
CA PHE A 67 7.05 -4.93 -23.23
C PHE A 67 6.63 -5.33 -24.65
N GLY A 68 5.54 -6.09 -24.80
CA GLY A 68 5.00 -6.49 -26.10
C GLY A 68 4.50 -5.32 -26.98
N ARG A 69 4.31 -4.13 -26.43
CA ARG A 69 3.94 -2.91 -27.17
C ARG A 69 5.15 -2.13 -27.70
N PHE A 70 6.37 -2.50 -27.31
CA PHE A 70 7.59 -1.76 -27.65
C PHE A 70 8.64 -2.70 -28.28
N PRO A 71 8.52 -3.03 -29.58
CA PRO A 71 9.50 -3.85 -30.28
C PRO A 71 10.92 -3.26 -30.18
N GLY A 72 11.91 -4.09 -29.87
CA GLY A 72 13.30 -3.67 -29.66
C GLY A 72 13.66 -3.29 -28.22
N CYS A 73 12.68 -3.22 -27.31
CA CYS A 73 12.95 -3.10 -25.87
C CYS A 73 13.44 -4.43 -25.30
N VAL A 74 14.45 -4.38 -24.42
CA VAL A 74 14.88 -5.54 -23.63
C VAL A 74 13.96 -5.63 -22.40
N PRO A 75 13.23 -6.75 -22.20
CA PRO A 75 12.28 -6.89 -21.09
C PRO A 75 12.99 -7.21 -19.77
N ILE A 76 13.53 -6.17 -19.12
CA ILE A 76 14.20 -6.23 -17.81
C ILE A 76 13.56 -5.23 -16.84
N LEU A 77 13.67 -5.49 -15.52
CA LEU A 77 13.21 -4.61 -14.44
C LEU A 77 14.33 -3.72 -13.91
#